data_AF-A0A956S7L4-F1
#
_entry.id   AF-A0A956S7L4-F1
#
_cell.length_a   1.000
_cell.length_b   1.000
_cell.length_c   1.000
_cell.angle_alpha   90.00
_cell.angle_beta   90.00
_cell.angle_gamma   90.00
#
_symmetry.space_group_name_H-M   'P 1'
#
loop_
_entity.id
_entity.type
_entity.pdbx_description
1 polymer ?
#
loop_
_entity_poly.entity_id
_entity_poly.type
_entity_poly.pdbx_seq_one_letter_code
_entity_poly.pdbx_strand_id
1 'polypeptide(L)'
;MPLAFYINGNEFIMGKYARDRAIGGDPNAYNNYFELIKVPSKVILFFGEQRPLKQLLYLGIERYLTHFLKEIIFSSEWSIESNRPEFPLRIWFDQDIKDNEKILIINLFSEAGYKNIYDICFEPSLIETLISRKVCNNSSNILLLTGIDNNLHLQLYLDSKDKPTF
;
A
#
# COMPACT_ATOMS: atom_id res chain seq x y z
N MET A 1 -6.79 -8.11 0.48
CA MET A 1 -7.09 -8.25 -0.96
C MET A 1 -5.77 -8.40 -1.70
N PRO A 2 -5.59 -9.33 -2.66
CA PRO A 2 -4.31 -9.51 -3.33
C PRO A 2 -3.84 -8.27 -4.08
N LEU A 3 -2.54 -7.97 -4.03
CA LEU A 3 -1.94 -6.91 -4.85
C LEU A 3 -1.71 -7.41 -6.28
N ALA A 4 -2.78 -7.39 -7.07
CA ALA A 4 -2.78 -7.77 -8.47
C ALA A 4 -3.69 -6.84 -9.28
N PHE A 5 -3.34 -6.63 -10.54
CA PHE A 5 -3.99 -5.67 -11.44
C PHE A 5 -4.36 -6.35 -12.76
N TYR A 6 -5.54 -6.07 -13.29
CA TYR A 6 -5.95 -6.50 -14.62
C TYR A 6 -6.41 -5.28 -15.42
N ILE A 7 -5.89 -5.15 -16.64
CA ILE A 7 -6.18 -4.02 -17.53
C ILE A 7 -6.51 -4.55 -18.92
N ASN A 8 -7.75 -4.36 -19.36
CA ASN A 8 -8.16 -4.71 -20.71
C ASN A 8 -9.14 -3.68 -21.26
N GLY A 9 -8.69 -2.90 -22.26
CA GLY A 9 -9.46 -1.79 -22.78
C GLY A 9 -9.80 -0.77 -21.68
N ASN A 10 -11.09 -0.68 -21.35
CA ASN A 10 -11.61 0.22 -20.32
C ASN A 10 -11.77 -0.44 -18.94
N GLU A 11 -11.49 -1.74 -18.84
CA GLU A 11 -11.56 -2.46 -17.58
C GLU A 11 -10.26 -2.30 -16.81
N PHE A 12 -10.38 -1.89 -15.55
CA PHE A 12 -9.29 -1.90 -14.58
C PHE A 12 -9.80 -2.53 -13.29
N ILE A 13 -9.24 -3.69 -12.93
CA ILE A 13 -9.68 -4.50 -11.79
C ILE A 13 -8.47 -4.80 -10.90
N MET A 14 -8.61 -4.62 -9.59
CA MET A 14 -7.62 -5.11 -8.63
C MET A 14 -8.14 -6.30 -7.82
N GLY A 15 -7.21 -7.08 -7.26
CA GLY A 15 -7.53 -8.14 -6.31
C GLY A 15 -7.59 -9.53 -6.91
N LYS A 16 -8.49 -10.37 -6.37
CA LYS A 16 -8.52 -11.82 -6.63
C LYS A 16 -8.67 -12.15 -8.12
N TYR A 17 -9.60 -11.49 -8.81
CA TYR A 17 -9.82 -11.71 -10.24
C TYR A 17 -8.53 -11.49 -11.05
N ALA A 18 -7.85 -10.36 -10.83
CA ALA A 18 -6.60 -10.04 -11.50
C ALA A 18 -5.49 -11.05 -11.20
N ARG A 19 -5.37 -11.47 -9.94
CA ARG A 19 -4.40 -12.50 -9.54
C ARG A 19 -4.66 -13.82 -10.25
N ASP A 20 -5.91 -14.28 -10.28
CA ASP A 20 -6.27 -15.56 -10.87
C ASP A 20 -6.03 -15.55 -12.40
N ARG A 21 -6.27 -14.40 -13.07
CA ARG A 21 -5.90 -14.19 -14.49
C ARG A 21 -4.38 -14.19 -14.72
N ALA A 22 -3.62 -13.54 -13.84
CA ALA A 22 -2.15 -13.50 -13.95
C ALA A 22 -1.53 -14.90 -13.79
N ILE A 23 -2.03 -15.70 -12.84
CA ILE A 23 -1.61 -17.11 -12.67
C ILE A 23 -1.96 -17.93 -13.92
N GLY A 24 -3.08 -17.63 -14.57
CA GLY A 24 -3.48 -18.22 -15.85
C GLY A 24 -2.67 -17.77 -17.07
N GLY A 25 -1.67 -16.88 -16.90
CA GLY A 25 -0.81 -16.40 -17.98
C GLY A 25 -1.42 -15.31 -18.86
N ASP A 26 -2.48 -14.64 -18.39
CA ASP A 26 -3.09 -13.53 -19.13
C ASP A 26 -2.11 -12.34 -19.25
N PRO A 27 -1.76 -11.88 -20.47
CA PRO A 27 -0.83 -10.77 -20.65
C PRO A 27 -1.35 -9.43 -20.13
N ASN A 28 -2.65 -9.31 -19.91
CA ASN A 28 -3.31 -8.12 -19.37
C ASN A 28 -3.38 -8.13 -17.83
N ALA A 29 -2.87 -9.18 -17.18
CA ALA A 29 -2.90 -9.34 -15.74
C ALA A 29 -1.49 -9.30 -15.13
N TYR A 30 -1.36 -8.60 -14.02
CA TYR A 30 -0.11 -8.29 -13.35
C TYR A 30 -0.19 -8.70 -11.88
N ASN A 31 0.69 -9.60 -11.45
CA ASN A 31 0.94 -9.94 -10.05
C ASN A 31 2.40 -9.63 -9.71
N ASN A 32 2.78 -9.72 -8.43
CA ASN A 32 4.16 -9.45 -7.97
C ASN A 32 4.65 -8.06 -8.37
N TYR A 33 3.84 -7.04 -8.06
CA TYR A 33 4.07 -5.64 -8.46
C TYR A 33 5.52 -5.19 -8.27
N PHE A 34 6.11 -5.41 -7.08
CA PHE A 34 7.48 -5.00 -6.77
C PHE A 34 8.56 -5.64 -7.65
N GLU A 35 8.35 -6.85 -8.17
CA GLU A 35 9.26 -7.47 -9.14
C GLU A 35 9.07 -6.86 -10.54
N LEU A 36 7.81 -6.61 -10.94
CA LEU A 36 7.50 -6.07 -12.27
C LEU A 36 8.09 -4.67 -12.49
N ILE A 37 8.04 -3.82 -11.47
CA ILE A 37 8.50 -2.42 -11.56
C ILE A 37 10.02 -2.26 -11.57
N LYS A 38 10.79 -3.31 -11.25
CA LYS A 38 12.26 -3.28 -11.36
C LYS A 38 12.73 -3.13 -12.80
N VAL A 39 11.86 -3.35 -13.78
CA VAL A 39 12.12 -3.14 -15.21
C VAL A 39 11.53 -1.78 -15.63
N PRO A 40 12.31 -0.69 -15.66
CA PRO A 40 11.77 0.67 -15.80
C PRO A 40 11.17 0.94 -17.18
N SER A 41 11.54 0.16 -18.19
CA SER A 41 11.05 0.26 -19.57
C SER A 41 9.66 -0.35 -19.77
N LYS A 42 9.12 -1.08 -18.78
CA LYS A 42 7.78 -1.66 -18.89
C LYS A 42 6.71 -0.57 -18.84
N VAL A 43 5.83 -0.61 -19.83
CA VAL A 43 4.65 0.26 -19.93
C VAL A 43 3.38 -0.59 -19.95
N ILE A 44 2.28 0.04 -19.56
CA ILE A 44 0.92 -0.48 -19.65
C ILE A 44 0.12 0.40 -20.59
N LEU A 45 -0.92 -0.16 -21.20
CA LEU A 45 -1.92 0.61 -21.94
C LEU A 45 -3.12 0.86 -21.02
N PHE A 46 -3.20 2.04 -20.44
CA PHE A 46 -4.27 2.43 -19.52
C PHE A 46 -5.23 3.39 -20.23
N PHE A 47 -6.44 2.94 -20.54
CA PHE A 47 -7.44 3.72 -21.31
C PHE A 47 -6.89 4.30 -22.63
N GLY A 48 -6.08 3.51 -23.35
CA GLY A 48 -5.49 3.92 -24.62
C GLY A 48 -4.22 4.79 -24.51
N GLU A 49 -3.83 5.17 -23.30
CA GLU A 49 -2.61 5.91 -23.04
C GLU A 49 -1.49 4.99 -22.55
N GLN A 50 -0.29 5.12 -23.12
CA GLN A 50 0.88 4.42 -22.60
C GLN A 50 1.35 5.08 -21.30
N ARG A 51 1.41 4.30 -20.22
CA ARG A 51 1.88 4.76 -18.92
C ARG A 51 2.96 3.84 -18.36
N PRO A 52 3.93 4.34 -17.58
CA PRO A 52 4.90 3.48 -16.90
C PRO A 52 4.20 2.45 -16.00
N LEU A 53 4.64 1.19 -16.02
CA LEU A 53 4.04 0.12 -15.22
C LEU A 53 4.05 0.45 -13.72
N LYS A 54 5.07 1.19 -13.24
CA LYS A 54 5.14 1.67 -11.85
C LYS A 54 3.89 2.42 -11.39
N GLN A 55 3.16 3.05 -12.31
CA GLN A 55 1.94 3.80 -11.98
C GLN A 55 0.72 2.91 -11.69
N LEU A 56 0.78 1.58 -11.92
CA LEU A 56 -0.33 0.65 -11.66
C LEU A 56 -0.94 0.82 -10.26
N LEU A 57 -0.08 0.84 -9.24
CA LEU A 57 -0.51 0.95 -7.85
C LEU A 57 -1.24 2.27 -7.60
N TYR A 58 -0.62 3.37 -8.00
CA TYR A 58 -1.19 4.70 -7.89
C TYR A 58 -2.55 4.81 -8.59
N LEU A 59 -2.62 4.41 -9.87
CA LEU A 59 -3.85 4.46 -10.66
C LEU A 59 -4.97 3.62 -10.04
N GLY A 60 -4.61 2.46 -9.51
CA GLY A 60 -5.59 1.60 -8.86
C GLY A 60 -6.12 2.17 -7.56
N ILE A 61 -5.24 2.65 -6.69
CA ILE A 61 -5.65 3.26 -5.41
C ILE A 61 -6.50 4.51 -5.67
N GLU A 62 -6.10 5.37 -6.62
CA GLU A 62 -6.88 6.57 -6.98
C GLU A 62 -8.28 6.19 -7.47
N ARG A 63 -8.42 5.12 -8.28
CA ARG A 63 -9.74 4.63 -8.70
C ARG A 63 -10.61 4.16 -7.52
N TYR A 64 -10.03 3.47 -6.53
CA TYR A 64 -10.76 3.09 -5.32
C TYR A 64 -11.16 4.29 -4.49
N LEU A 65 -10.27 5.25 -4.29
CA LEU A 65 -10.55 6.48 -3.54
C LEU A 65 -11.66 7.29 -4.22
N THR A 66 -11.59 7.45 -5.55
CA THR A 66 -12.62 8.13 -6.33
C THR A 66 -13.97 7.40 -6.25
N HIS A 67 -13.97 6.07 -6.34
CA HIS A 67 -15.20 5.28 -6.16
C HIS A 67 -15.77 5.45 -4.73
N PHE A 68 -14.92 5.38 -3.71
CA PHE A 68 -15.33 5.56 -2.32
C PHE A 68 -15.93 6.95 -2.06
N LEU A 69 -15.31 8.01 -2.55
CA LEU A 69 -15.82 9.38 -2.39
C LEU A 69 -17.17 9.58 -3.08
N LYS A 70 -17.33 9.05 -4.30
CA LYS A 70 -18.54 9.24 -5.11
C LYS A 70 -19.69 8.36 -4.66
N GLU A 71 -19.45 7.08 -4.43
CA GLU A 71 -20.51 6.09 -4.22
C GLU A 71 -20.81 5.82 -2.74
N ILE A 72 -19.85 6.08 -1.84
CA ILE A 72 -20.02 5.79 -0.41
C ILE A 72 -20.21 7.08 0.38
N ILE A 73 -19.37 8.08 0.15
CA ILE A 73 -19.51 9.39 0.82
C ILE A 73 -20.54 10.29 0.12
N PHE A 74 -20.90 10.00 -1.14
CA PHE A 74 -21.75 10.85 -1.98
C PHE A 74 -21.27 12.30 -2.05
N SER A 75 -19.95 12.50 -2.02
CA SER A 75 -19.39 13.85 -2.12
C SER A 75 -19.48 14.34 -3.55
N SER A 76 -20.34 15.32 -3.79
CA SER A 76 -20.45 16.02 -5.09
C SER A 76 -19.38 17.10 -5.26
N GLU A 77 -18.80 17.58 -4.15
CA GLU A 77 -17.86 18.71 -4.16
C GLU A 77 -16.38 18.28 -4.08
N TRP A 78 -16.09 17.06 -3.62
CA TRP A 78 -14.73 16.54 -3.54
C TRP A 78 -14.43 15.48 -4.60
N SER A 79 -13.48 15.79 -5.48
CA SER A 79 -12.78 14.81 -6.32
C SER A 79 -11.36 14.60 -5.80
N ILE A 80 -10.80 13.42 -6.04
CA ILE A 80 -9.39 13.17 -5.73
C ILE A 80 -8.50 14.09 -6.58
N GLU A 81 -8.81 14.21 -7.86
CA GLU A 81 -8.01 14.94 -8.83
C GLU A 81 -7.82 16.41 -8.44
N SER A 82 -8.87 17.05 -7.92
CA SER A 82 -8.84 18.47 -7.52
C SER A 82 -8.25 18.69 -6.12
N ASN A 83 -8.25 17.67 -5.26
CA ASN A 83 -7.90 17.81 -3.84
C ASN A 83 -6.70 16.94 -3.41
N ARG A 84 -5.95 16.31 -4.35
CA ARG A 84 -4.77 15.49 -4.03
C ARG A 84 -3.82 16.13 -3.01
N PRO A 85 -3.48 17.43 -3.10
CA PRO A 85 -2.55 18.04 -2.17
C PRO A 85 -3.02 17.99 -0.70
N GLU A 86 -4.33 18.10 -0.48
CA GLU A 86 -4.94 18.21 0.85
C GLU A 86 -5.39 16.84 1.38
N PHE A 87 -5.70 15.91 0.48
CA PHE A 87 -6.21 14.59 0.82
C PHE A 87 -5.25 13.83 1.77
N PRO A 88 -5.69 13.46 2.99
CA PRO A 88 -4.86 12.76 3.94
C PRO A 88 -4.70 11.29 3.53
N LEU A 89 -3.64 10.99 2.79
CA LEU A 89 -3.29 9.62 2.44
C LEU A 89 -2.37 9.03 3.51
N ARG A 90 -2.77 7.92 4.10
CA ARG A 90 -1.98 7.20 5.10
C ARG A 90 -1.77 5.77 4.62
N ILE A 91 -0.51 5.35 4.55
CA ILE A 91 -0.16 4.01 4.04
C ILE A 91 0.44 3.21 5.17
N TRP A 92 -0.18 2.09 5.49
CA TRP A 92 0.37 1.11 6.41
C TRP A 92 1.03 0.00 5.60
N PHE A 93 2.29 -0.29 5.91
CA PHE A 93 3.05 -1.39 5.33
C PHE A 93 3.17 -2.54 6.30
N ASP A 94 3.01 -3.75 5.80
CA ASP A 94 3.33 -4.97 6.52
C ASP A 94 4.84 -5.25 6.52
N GLN A 95 5.24 -6.21 7.35
CA GLN A 95 6.65 -6.56 7.62
C GLN A 95 7.38 -7.22 6.45
N ASP A 96 6.66 -7.65 5.42
CA ASP A 96 7.22 -8.23 4.20
C ASP A 96 7.70 -7.17 3.20
N ILE A 97 7.34 -5.90 3.39
CA ILE A 97 7.72 -4.80 2.50
C ILE A 97 9.04 -4.17 2.96
N LYS A 98 10.01 -4.07 2.04
CA LYS A 98 11.33 -3.48 2.33
C LYS A 98 11.28 -1.95 2.36
N ASP A 99 12.19 -1.32 3.09
CA ASP A 99 12.17 0.15 3.25
C ASP A 99 12.32 0.91 1.93
N ASN A 100 13.12 0.39 0.98
CA ASN A 100 13.22 0.98 -0.35
C ASN A 100 11.91 0.86 -1.16
N GLU A 101 11.13 -0.21 -0.95
CA GLU A 101 9.81 -0.40 -1.55
C GLU A 101 8.77 0.55 -0.91
N LYS A 102 8.84 0.77 0.41
CA LYS A 102 8.03 1.78 1.11
C LYS A 102 8.30 3.18 0.58
N ILE A 103 9.57 3.59 0.52
CA ILE A 103 10.01 4.88 -0.01
C ILE A 103 9.51 5.08 -1.45
N LEU A 104 9.64 4.05 -2.28
CA LEU A 104 9.14 4.10 -3.65
C LEU A 104 7.64 4.39 -3.69
N ILE A 105 6.84 3.70 -2.86
CA ILE A 105 5.38 3.91 -2.83
C ILE A 105 5.06 5.34 -2.41
N ILE A 106 5.69 5.85 -1.34
CA ILE A 106 5.48 7.23 -0.89
C ILE A 106 5.84 8.22 -2.01
N ASN A 107 6.98 8.02 -2.68
CA ASN A 107 7.40 8.87 -3.79
C ASN A 107 6.43 8.79 -4.97
N LEU A 108 5.89 7.62 -5.30
CA LEU A 108 4.92 7.46 -6.40
C LEU A 108 3.69 8.36 -6.23
N PHE A 109 3.15 8.42 -5.01
CA PHE A 109 2.01 9.28 -4.70
C PHE A 109 2.41 10.74 -4.55
N SER A 110 3.58 11.02 -3.97
CA SER A 110 4.11 12.39 -3.91
C SER A 110 4.30 12.98 -5.31
N GLU A 111 4.86 12.21 -6.26
CA GLU A 111 5.01 12.57 -7.68
C GLU A 111 3.64 12.82 -8.35
N ALA A 112 2.60 12.10 -7.93
CA ALA A 112 1.23 12.29 -8.41
C ALA A 112 0.50 13.50 -7.78
N GLY A 113 1.13 14.21 -6.84
CA GLY A 113 0.61 15.44 -6.24
C GLY A 113 -0.01 15.30 -4.86
N TYR A 114 0.10 14.13 -4.20
CA TYR A 114 -0.31 13.97 -2.81
C TYR A 114 0.73 14.61 -1.89
N LYS A 115 0.41 15.77 -1.30
CA LYS A 115 1.32 16.47 -0.38
C LYS A 115 1.12 16.05 1.09
N ASN A 116 -0.07 15.57 1.43
CA ASN A 116 -0.41 15.07 2.76
C ASN A 116 -0.35 13.54 2.81
N ILE A 117 0.79 12.96 2.42
CA ILE A 117 1.05 11.52 2.45
C ILE A 117 2.05 11.17 3.55
N TYR A 118 1.72 10.16 4.34
CA TYR A 118 2.62 9.61 5.36
C TYR A 118 2.45 8.09 5.45
N ASP A 119 3.54 7.40 5.74
CA ASP A 119 3.48 6.02 6.20
C ASP A 119 3.09 5.96 7.68
N ILE A 120 2.40 4.89 8.06
CA ILE A 120 2.07 4.58 9.45
C ILE A 120 2.80 3.31 9.84
N CYS A 121 3.60 3.41 10.90
CA CYS A 121 4.16 2.25 11.59
C CYS A 121 3.19 1.85 12.72
N PHE A 122 2.65 0.64 12.64
CA PHE A 122 1.67 0.14 13.61
C PHE A 122 2.34 -0.36 14.90
N GLU A 123 3.51 -0.97 14.78
CA GLU A 123 4.23 -1.63 15.86
C GLU A 123 4.62 -0.66 17.00
N PRO A 124 5.16 0.55 16.73
CA PRO A 124 5.40 1.54 17.77
C PRO A 124 4.14 1.87 18.58
N SER A 125 3.04 2.17 17.88
CA SER A 125 1.78 2.54 18.51
C SER A 125 1.16 1.40 19.31
N LEU A 126 1.29 0.17 18.83
CA LEU A 126 0.85 -1.02 19.58
C LEU A 126 1.67 -1.18 20.86
N ILE A 127 3.00 -1.13 20.78
CA ILE A 127 3.90 -1.27 21.92
C ILE A 127 3.61 -0.19 22.96
N GLU A 128 3.48 1.06 22.54
CA GLU A 128 3.13 2.19 23.41
C GLU A 128 1.77 1.97 24.11
N THR A 129 0.78 1.48 23.37
CA THR A 129 -0.55 1.18 23.93
C THR A 129 -0.47 0.06 24.98
N LEU A 130 0.34 -0.97 24.75
CA LEU A 130 0.52 -2.07 25.70
C LEU A 130 1.23 -1.62 26.98
N ILE A 131 2.23 -0.74 26.84
CA ILE A 131 2.96 -0.14 27.98
C ILE A 131 2.04 0.79 28.78
N SER A 132 1.32 1.70 28.12
CA SER A 132 0.43 2.66 28.80
C SER A 132 -0.72 1.96 29.54
N ARG A 133 -1.20 0.83 29.02
CA ARG A 133 -2.19 -0.03 29.68
C ARG A 133 -1.59 -0.99 30.72
N LYS A 134 -0.29 -0.92 30.99
CA LYS A 134 0.44 -1.78 31.94
C LYS A 134 0.33 -3.28 31.64
N VAL A 135 0.09 -3.65 30.38
CA VAL A 135 0.12 -5.04 29.93
C VAL A 135 1.57 -5.54 29.86
N CYS A 136 2.49 -4.67 29.46
CA CYS A 136 3.93 -4.87 29.56
C CYS A 136 4.61 -3.60 30.09
N ASN A 137 5.93 -3.65 30.33
CA ASN A 137 6.72 -2.51 30.78
C ASN A 137 7.87 -2.21 29.80
N ASN A 138 8.56 -1.08 30.01
CA ASN A 138 9.66 -0.64 29.14
C ASN A 138 10.84 -1.63 29.10
N SER A 139 10.99 -2.48 30.11
CA SER A 139 12.04 -3.51 30.20
C SER A 139 11.58 -4.87 29.68
N SER A 140 10.32 -5.00 29.26
CA SER A 140 9.78 -6.26 28.72
C SER A 140 10.35 -6.47 27.33
N ASN A 141 10.87 -7.68 27.10
CA ASN A 141 11.11 -8.19 25.76
C ASN A 141 9.76 -8.50 25.12
N ILE A 142 9.52 -7.99 23.91
CA ILE A 142 8.24 -8.15 23.21
C ILE A 142 8.49 -8.96 21.95
N LEU A 143 7.78 -10.08 21.83
CA LEU A 143 7.73 -10.86 20.59
C LEU A 143 6.39 -10.59 19.90
N LEU A 144 6.43 -9.90 18.77
CA LEU A 144 5.28 -9.70 17.91
C LEU A 144 5.21 -10.81 16.86
N LEU A 145 4.03 -11.41 16.72
CA LEU A 145 3.74 -12.47 15.78
C LEU A 145 2.65 -11.98 14.82
N THR A 146 2.97 -11.89 13.54
CA THR A 146 2.04 -11.41 12.50
C THR A 146 1.90 -12.46 11.40
N GLY A 147 0.68 -12.89 11.12
CA GLY A 147 0.39 -13.82 10.02
C GLY A 147 -0.03 -13.09 8.76
N ILE A 148 0.72 -13.23 7.66
CA ILE A 148 0.45 -12.58 6.36
C ILE A 148 0.56 -13.62 5.26
N ASP A 149 -0.50 -13.82 4.46
CA ASP A 149 -0.53 -14.73 3.30
C ASP A 149 0.12 -16.11 3.55
N ASN A 150 -0.23 -16.74 4.69
CA ASN A 150 0.29 -18.02 5.21
C ASN A 150 1.74 -18.01 5.70
N ASN A 151 2.40 -16.86 5.75
CA ASN A 151 3.70 -16.67 6.39
C ASN A 151 3.53 -16.13 7.81
N LEU A 152 4.32 -16.66 8.75
CA LEU A 152 4.40 -16.13 10.10
C LEU A 152 5.65 -15.25 10.21
N HIS A 153 5.45 -13.96 10.45
CA HIS A 153 6.49 -12.98 10.71
C HIS A 153 6.69 -12.87 12.21
N LEU A 154 7.96 -12.84 12.62
CA LEU A 154 8.36 -12.72 14.02
C LEU A 154 9.26 -11.49 14.17
N GLN A 155 8.90 -10.60 15.08
CA GLN A 155 9.73 -9.46 15.45
C GLN A 155 9.98 -9.47 16.95
N LEU A 156 11.26 -9.46 17.31
CA LEU A 156 11.69 -9.42 18.69
C LEU A 156 12.21 -8.01 19.01
N TYR A 157 11.57 -7.36 19.98
CA TYR A 157 12.00 -6.09 20.53
C TYR A 157 12.67 -6.34 21.87
N LEU A 158 13.96 -6.01 21.96
CA LEU A 158 14.78 -6.20 23.16
C LEU A 158 14.97 -4.87 23.88
N ASP A 159 14.66 -4.85 25.18
CA ASP A 159 14.84 -3.69 26.06
C ASP A 159 14.28 -2.35 25.48
N SER A 160 14.57 -1.23 26.12
CA SER A 160 14.02 0.08 25.75
C SER A 160 14.63 0.72 24.48
N LYS A 161 15.77 0.22 23.97
CA LYS A 161 16.54 0.83 22.88
C LYS A 161 16.12 0.40 21.48
N ASP A 162 15.56 -0.81 21.34
CA ASP A 162 15.04 -1.30 20.05
C ASP A 162 13.55 -0.95 19.87
N LYS A 163 12.94 -0.30 20.88
CA LYS A 163 11.57 0.20 20.78
C LYS A 163 11.58 1.48 19.95
N PRO A 164 10.79 1.56 18.87
CA PRO A 164 10.74 2.74 18.03
C PRO A 164 10.38 3.98 18.87
N THR A 165 11.29 4.95 18.87
CA THR A 165 11.14 6.25 19.52
C THR A 165 10.58 7.27 18.52
N PHE A 166 9.65 8.10 18.98
CA PHE A 166 9.08 9.22 18.23
C PHE A 166 10.05 10.40 18.11
#